data_AF-A0A6A3X1J3-F1
#
_entry.id   AF-A0A6A3X1J3-F1
#
_cell.length_a   1.000
_cell.length_b   1.000
_cell.length_c   1.000
_cell.angle_alpha   90.00
_cell.angle_beta   90.00
_cell.angle_gamma   90.00
#
_symmetry.space_group_name_H-M   'P 1'
#
loop_
_entity.id
_entity.type
_entity.pdbx_description
1 polymer ?
#
loop_
_entity_poly.entity_id
_entity_poly.type
_entity_poly.pdbx_seq_one_letter_code
_entity_poly.pdbx_strand_id
1 'polypeptide(L)' 'MTKSGCHAFSWSDHLGGTCWFKSAKGATAASTGVKSAIV' A
#
# COMPACT_ATOMS: atom_id res chain seq x y z
N MET A 1 0.53 15.92 5.75
CA MET A 1 -0.71 15.12 5.87
C MET A 1 -0.38 13.82 6.59
N THR A 2 -0.34 13.84 7.91
CA THR A 2 -0.25 12.60 8.70
C THR A 2 -1.59 11.92 8.57
N LYS A 3 -1.70 10.90 7.71
CA LYS A 3 -2.92 10.11 7.63
C LYS A 3 -3.02 9.29 8.91
N SER A 4 -3.59 9.89 9.95
CA SER A 4 -3.79 9.28 11.25
C SER A 4 -4.49 7.94 11.06
N GLY A 5 -3.80 6.85 11.42
CA GLY A 5 -4.28 5.48 11.23
C GLY A 5 -3.92 4.81 9.90
N CYS A 6 -3.04 5.40 9.08
CA CYS A 6 -2.42 4.69 7.94
C CYS A 6 -1.00 4.28 8.31
N HIS A 7 -0.83 3.00 8.61
CA HIS A 7 0.45 2.43 9.04
C HIS A 7 1.15 1.67 7.91
N ALA A 8 0.47 1.44 6.78
CA ALA A 8 1.04 0.84 5.59
C ALA A 8 0.31 1.28 4.33
N PHE A 9 0.98 1.17 3.18
CA PHE A 9 0.36 1.34 1.88
C PHE A 9 0.83 0.28 0.90
N SER A 10 0.08 0.11 -0.18
CA SER A 10 0.49 -0.67 -1.34
C SER A 10 0.13 0.11 -2.59
N TRP A 11 1.10 0.32 -3.46
CA TRP A 11 0.93 0.94 -4.75
C TRP A 11 0.95 -0.13 -5.83
N SER A 12 0.13 0.01 -6.86
CA SER A 12 0.07 -0.89 -8.01
C SER A 12 -0.15 -0.10 -9.30
N ASP A 13 0.29 -0.61 -10.44
CA ASP A 13 0.03 -0.03 -11.77
C ASP A 13 -1.44 -0.15 -12.24
N HIS A 14 -2.30 -0.74 -11.42
CA HIS A 14 -3.74 -0.84 -11.68
C HIS A 14 -4.33 0.53 -12.05
N LEU A 15 -5.04 0.58 -13.19
CA LEU A 15 -5.67 1.79 -13.76
C LEU A 15 -4.71 2.98 -13.96
N GLY A 16 -3.43 2.71 -14.24
CA GLY A 16 -2.43 3.77 -14.43
C GLY A 16 -1.79 4.24 -13.12
N GLY A 17 -2.05 3.56 -12.01
CA GLY A 17 -1.46 3.85 -10.70
C GLY A 17 -2.52 4.00 -9.61
N THR A 18 -2.69 2.98 -8.79
CA THR A 18 -3.59 2.99 -7.63
C THR A 18 -2.81 2.82 -6.34
N CYS A 19 -3.09 3.69 -5.36
CA CYS A 19 -2.53 3.60 -4.01
C CYS A 19 -3.59 3.09 -3.02
N TRP A 20 -3.28 1.97 -2.38
CA TRP A 20 -4.09 1.28 -1.40
C TRP A 20 -3.58 1.57 0.00
N PHE A 21 -4.30 2.38 0.76
CA PHE A 21 -3.96 2.70 2.15
C PHE A 21 -4.45 1.59 3.09
N LYS A 22 -3.63 1.23 4.07
CA LYS A 22 -3.92 0.20 5.07
C LYS A 22 -3.73 0.73 6.47
N SER A 23 -4.61 0.29 7.36
CA SER A 23 -4.52 0.60 8.79
C SER A 23 -3.44 -0.20 9.52
N ALA A 24 -2.95 -1.30 8.95
CA ALA A 24 -1.84 -2.08 9.49
C ALA A 24 -1.16 -2.91 8.40
N LYS A 25 0.07 -3.36 8.67
CA LYS A 25 0.74 -4.38 7.85
C LYS A 25 0.11 -5.75 8.13
N GLY A 26 -0.55 -6.32 7.12
CA GLY A 26 -1.02 -7.71 7.12
C GLY A 26 0.00 -8.69 6.53
N ALA A 27 -0.49 -9.87 6.15
CA ALA A 27 0.27 -10.84 5.35
C ALA A 27 0.71 -10.20 4.03
N THR A 28 1.96 -10.46 3.63
CA THR A 28 2.56 -9.90 2.41
C THR A 28 2.56 -10.96 1.32
N ALA A 29 1.95 -10.64 0.18
CA ALA A 29 2.06 -11.41 -1.05
C ALA A 29 2.88 -10.59 -2.07
N ALA A 30 3.89 -11.22 -2.67
CA ALA A 30 4.65 -10.61 -3.75
C ALA A 30 3.82 -10.67 -5.03
N SER A 31 3.63 -9.52 -5.67
CA SER A 31 3.00 -9.41 -6.97
C SER A 31 3.79 -8.44 -7.84
N THR A 32 4.04 -8.83 -9.09
CA THR A 32 4.73 -7.98 -10.07
C THR A 32 3.93 -6.69 -10.29
N GLY A 33 4.62 -5.55 -10.29
CA GLY A 33 3.97 -4.24 -10.40
C GLY A 33 3.45 -3.63 -9.09
N VAL A 34 3.44 -4.42 -7.99
CA VAL A 34 3.04 -3.91 -6.67
C VAL A 34 4.26 -3.49 -5.85
N LYS A 35 4.15 -2.36 -5.15
CA LYS A 35 5.13 -1.82 -4.21
C LYS A 35 4.45 -1.53 -2.89
N SER A 36 4.89 -2.14 -1.80
CA SER A 36 4.29 -1.95 -0.49
C SER A 36 5.32 -1.44 0.51
N ALA A 37 4.91 -0.55 1.41
CA ALA A 37 5.75 -0.08 2.51
C ALA A 37 4.91 0.22 3.75
N ILE A 38 5.57 0.16 4.91
CA ILE A 38 5.05 0.71 6.17
C ILE A 38 5.34 2.21 6.22
N VAL A 39 4.47 2.97 6.87
CA VAL A 39 4.56 4.44 7.03
C VAL A 39 5.10 4.77 8.41
#